data_AF-A0A7C8IX85-F1
#
_entry.id   AF-A0A7C8IX85-F1
#
_cell.length_a   1.000
_cell.length_b   1.000
_cell.length_c   1.000
_cell.angle_alpha   90.00
_cell.angle_beta   90.00
_cell.angle_gamma   90.00
#
_symmetry.space_group_name_H-M   'P 1'
#
loop_
_entity.id
_entity.type
_entity.pdbx_description
1 polymer ?
#
loop_
_entity_poly.entity_id
_entity_poly.type
_entity_poly.pdbx_seq_one_letter_code
_entity_poly.pdbx_strand_id
1 'polypeptide(L)'
;MKDYRCNEAEFAAYALQDVLLDERRYPMIMEPPEMLMAPVRTLQLVQKPMPGTWNAPTRLASSEKQYEWDIRPDCAYYISLRAFPLNFRLDVRKFVSVVQDRACCPYLTIEFKKYLETPQTATNQVAIASAIALYNRWHLKHKALQKLNIAGDWPKDHKDQLRHYSITFVGAAWELWYTIPKTYDAWSGCTMFQMKFGDCSNANSVMLLLSILNDIHYWGLTVHGKSCLVDIGTLVKNNTSRVSWLSESIEDLEIGTA
;
A
#
# COMPACT_ATOMS: atom_id res chain seq x y z
N MET A 1 -11.18 -22.88 10.84
CA MET A 1 -11.24 -23.46 9.47
C MET A 1 -11.18 -24.98 9.58
N LYS A 2 -11.97 -25.74 8.82
CA LYS A 2 -11.84 -27.22 8.80
C LYS A 2 -10.58 -27.59 8.01
N ASP A 3 -9.80 -28.52 8.56
CA ASP A 3 -8.54 -29.08 8.04
C ASP A 3 -8.75 -29.92 6.76
N TYR A 4 -9.30 -29.29 5.73
CA TYR A 4 -9.15 -29.78 4.37
C TYR A 4 -7.82 -29.20 3.91
N ARG A 5 -6.94 -30.07 3.40
CA ARG A 5 -5.69 -29.71 2.71
C ARG A 5 -5.99 -28.97 1.40
N CYS A 6 -6.75 -27.89 1.49
CA CYS A 6 -7.15 -27.03 0.40
C CYS A 6 -5.88 -26.50 -0.26
N ASN A 7 -5.92 -26.47 -1.59
CA ASN A 7 -4.83 -25.87 -2.33
C ASN A 7 -4.81 -24.34 -2.04
N GLU A 8 -3.67 -23.70 -2.30
CA GLU A 8 -3.48 -22.25 -2.06
C GLU A 8 -4.58 -21.40 -2.69
N ALA A 9 -5.08 -21.76 -3.87
CA ALA A 9 -6.10 -21.00 -4.57
C ALA A 9 -7.46 -21.05 -3.85
N GLU A 10 -7.85 -22.18 -3.27
CA GLU A 10 -9.09 -22.29 -2.48
C GLU A 10 -9.00 -21.48 -1.19
N PHE A 11 -7.85 -21.53 -0.51
CA PHE A 11 -7.63 -20.75 0.70
C PHE A 11 -7.62 -19.25 0.41
N ALA A 12 -6.92 -18.85 -0.64
CA ALA A 12 -6.90 -17.47 -1.12
C ALA A 12 -8.31 -17.02 -1.52
N ALA A 13 -9.07 -17.84 -2.26
CA ALA A 13 -10.45 -17.50 -2.65
C ALA A 13 -11.34 -17.25 -1.44
N TYR A 14 -11.30 -18.13 -0.42
CA TYR A 14 -12.05 -17.95 0.82
C TYR A 14 -11.61 -16.68 1.57
N ALA A 15 -10.31 -16.50 1.79
CA ALA A 15 -9.79 -15.32 2.47
C ALA A 15 -10.16 -14.03 1.72
N LEU A 16 -10.10 -14.01 0.40
CA LEU A 16 -10.50 -12.89 -0.44
C LEU A 16 -12.00 -12.64 -0.42
N GLN A 17 -12.83 -13.65 -0.22
CA GLN A 17 -14.27 -13.48 -0.18
C GLN A 17 -14.75 -13.00 1.19
N ASP A 18 -14.23 -13.56 2.26
CA ASP A 18 -14.82 -13.44 3.60
C ASP A 18 -14.00 -12.57 4.57
N VAL A 19 -12.72 -12.35 4.30
CA VAL A 19 -11.80 -11.65 5.23
C VAL A 19 -11.23 -10.37 4.61
N LEU A 20 -10.78 -10.45 3.37
CA LEU A 20 -10.05 -9.39 2.67
C LEU A 20 -10.97 -8.68 1.68
N LEU A 21 -11.95 -7.91 2.18
CA LEU A 21 -13.01 -7.31 1.35
C LEU A 21 -12.50 -6.21 0.39
N ASP A 22 -13.19 -6.01 -0.74
CA ASP A 22 -12.96 -4.89 -1.68
C ASP A 22 -14.19 -3.99 -1.73
N GLU A 23 -13.99 -2.73 -2.10
CA GLU A 23 -15.09 -1.87 -2.50
C GLU A 23 -15.81 -2.48 -3.71
N ARG A 24 -17.14 -2.47 -3.69
CA ARG A 24 -17.96 -2.99 -4.79
C ARG A 24 -17.66 -2.21 -6.07
N ARG A 25 -17.35 -2.93 -7.14
CA ARG A 25 -17.06 -2.33 -8.46
C ARG A 25 -18.37 -2.03 -9.19
N TYR A 26 -18.52 -0.79 -9.66
CA TYR A 26 -19.65 -0.37 -10.48
C TYR A 26 -19.17 -0.09 -11.92
N PRO A 27 -19.26 -1.05 -12.85
CA PRO A 27 -18.72 -0.89 -14.20
C PRO A 27 -19.48 0.13 -15.08
N MET A 28 -20.63 0.64 -14.63
CA MET A 28 -21.57 1.41 -15.44
C MET A 28 -22.02 2.74 -14.81
N ILE A 29 -21.55 3.07 -13.60
CA ILE A 29 -21.94 4.32 -12.93
C ILE A 29 -20.85 5.36 -13.25
N MET A 30 -21.24 6.53 -13.76
CA MET A 30 -20.35 7.69 -13.75
C MET A 30 -19.84 7.83 -12.32
N GLU A 31 -18.53 7.67 -12.10
CA GLU A 31 -17.97 7.72 -10.75
C GLU A 31 -18.52 8.97 -10.03
N PRO A 32 -19.05 8.81 -8.80
CA PRO A 32 -19.59 9.94 -8.07
C PRO A 32 -18.54 11.06 -8.01
N PRO A 33 -18.96 12.32 -8.18
CA PRO A 33 -18.02 13.45 -8.10
C PRO A 33 -17.45 13.61 -6.68
N GLU A 34 -18.12 13.01 -5.70
CA GLU A 34 -17.73 13.00 -4.29
C GLU A 34 -16.40 12.31 -4.08
N MET A 35 -15.53 13.00 -3.33
CA MET A 35 -14.26 12.44 -2.92
C MET A 35 -14.50 11.39 -1.84
N LEU A 36 -13.82 10.26 -1.96
CA LEU A 36 -13.95 9.16 -1.02
C LEU A 36 -12.57 8.62 -0.66
N MET A 37 -12.26 8.63 0.64
CA MET A 37 -11.08 7.97 1.19
C MET A 37 -11.44 6.52 1.51
N ALA A 38 -11.24 5.63 0.55
CA ALA A 38 -11.58 4.21 0.68
C ALA A 38 -10.38 3.30 0.35
N PRO A 39 -10.33 2.10 0.95
CA PRO A 39 -9.36 1.08 0.61
C PRO A 39 -9.75 0.43 -0.72
N VAL A 40 -8.77 0.29 -1.62
CA VAL A 40 -8.98 -0.33 -2.92
C VAL A 40 -8.14 -1.59 -3.01
N ARG A 41 -8.79 -2.75 -3.09
CA ARG A 41 -8.10 -4.03 -3.21
C ARG A 41 -7.72 -4.28 -4.67
N THR A 42 -6.51 -4.76 -4.89
CA THR A 42 -6.04 -5.24 -6.19
C THR A 42 -5.57 -6.68 -6.02
N LEU A 43 -5.81 -7.51 -7.04
CA LEU A 43 -5.45 -8.92 -7.03
C LEU A 43 -4.43 -9.17 -8.13
N GLN A 44 -3.34 -9.84 -7.79
CA GLN A 44 -2.32 -10.27 -8.74
C GLN A 44 -1.87 -9.17 -9.70
N LEU A 45 -1.72 -7.95 -9.17
CA LEU A 45 -1.31 -6.79 -9.95
C LEU A 45 0.21 -6.79 -10.12
N VAL A 46 0.67 -6.77 -11.37
CA VAL A 46 2.09 -6.69 -11.71
C VAL A 46 2.66 -5.34 -11.28
N GLN A 47 3.62 -5.37 -10.35
CA GLN A 47 4.39 -4.23 -9.87
C GLN A 47 5.78 -4.22 -10.53
N LYS A 48 5.80 -4.01 -11.85
CA LYS A 48 7.06 -3.86 -12.59
C LYS A 48 7.46 -2.38 -12.66
N PRO A 49 8.67 -1.99 -12.22
CA PRO A 49 9.19 -0.65 -12.45
C PRO A 49 9.32 -0.35 -13.94
N MET A 50 8.47 0.53 -14.45
CA MET A 50 8.50 1.01 -15.83
C MET A 50 8.49 2.55 -15.83
N PRO A 51 9.07 3.20 -16.86
CA PRO A 51 8.99 4.66 -17.00
C PRO A 51 7.53 5.14 -16.87
N GLY A 52 7.28 6.10 -15.97
CA GLY A 52 5.94 6.64 -15.70
C GLY A 52 5.06 5.82 -14.74
N THR A 53 5.59 4.77 -14.10
CA THR A 53 4.85 3.96 -13.10
C THR A 53 5.60 3.90 -11.76
N TRP A 54 6.11 2.73 -11.39
CA TRP A 54 6.92 2.49 -10.21
C TRP A 54 8.39 2.85 -10.48
N ASN A 55 9.00 3.61 -9.58
CA ASN A 55 10.44 3.83 -9.59
C ASN A 55 11.12 2.60 -8.98
N ALA A 56 12.15 2.09 -9.64
CA ALA A 56 13.00 1.05 -9.07
C ALA A 56 13.77 1.62 -7.87
N PRO A 57 13.82 0.93 -6.72
CA PRO A 57 14.65 1.35 -5.60
C PRO A 57 16.12 1.52 -6.00
N THR A 58 16.79 2.51 -5.41
CA THR A 58 18.23 2.71 -5.64
C THR A 58 19.00 1.44 -5.28
N ARG A 59 19.85 0.98 -6.20
CA ARG A 59 20.70 -0.19 -5.98
C ARG A 59 21.79 0.15 -4.99
N LEU A 60 21.90 -0.64 -3.92
CA LEU A 60 22.94 -0.48 -2.90
C LEU A 60 24.26 -1.17 -3.29
N ALA A 61 24.21 -2.10 -4.25
CA ALA A 61 25.38 -2.80 -4.79
C ALA A 61 25.39 -2.74 -6.33
N SER A 62 26.58 -2.70 -6.92
CA SER A 62 26.75 -2.80 -8.37
C SER A 62 26.31 -4.18 -8.84
N SER A 63 25.34 -4.22 -9.75
CA SER A 63 24.91 -5.44 -10.43
C SER A 63 24.59 -5.11 -11.87
N GLU A 64 25.11 -5.92 -12.79
CA GLU A 64 24.86 -5.78 -14.23
C GLU A 64 23.44 -6.22 -14.62
N LYS A 65 22.75 -6.99 -13.76
CA LYS A 65 21.40 -7.48 -14.05
C LYS A 65 20.39 -6.34 -13.98
N GLN A 66 19.55 -6.18 -15.01
CA GLN A 66 18.45 -5.21 -14.97
C GLN A 66 17.35 -5.62 -13.98
N TYR A 67 16.51 -4.67 -13.56
CA TYR A 67 15.40 -4.97 -12.65
C TYR A 67 14.29 -5.69 -13.44
N GLU A 68 14.35 -7.01 -13.48
CA GLU A 68 13.44 -7.86 -14.26
C GLU A 68 12.36 -8.54 -13.43
N TRP A 69 12.33 -8.33 -12.12
CA TRP A 69 11.41 -9.03 -11.23
C TRP A 69 9.95 -8.62 -11.50
N ASP A 70 9.14 -9.59 -11.92
CA ASP A 70 7.68 -9.52 -11.89
C ASP A 70 7.23 -9.79 -10.46
N ILE A 71 6.99 -8.71 -9.71
CA ILE A 71 6.42 -8.79 -8.37
C ILE A 71 4.93 -8.64 -8.52
N ARG A 72 4.21 -9.69 -8.16
CA ARG A 72 2.77 -9.78 -8.35
C ARG A 72 2.14 -10.24 -7.05
N PRO A 73 1.92 -9.32 -6.10
CA PRO A 73 1.25 -9.65 -4.87
C PRO A 73 -0.08 -10.35 -5.14
N ASP A 74 -0.36 -11.44 -4.43
CA ASP A 74 -1.67 -12.10 -4.54
C ASP A 74 -2.80 -11.13 -4.25
N CYS A 75 -2.60 -10.26 -3.25
CA CYS A 75 -3.50 -9.18 -2.90
C CYS A 75 -2.74 -7.97 -2.38
N ALA A 76 -3.20 -6.75 -2.71
CA ALA A 76 -2.67 -5.53 -2.13
C ALA A 76 -3.74 -4.45 -2.02
N TYR A 77 -3.68 -3.65 -0.96
CA TYR A 77 -4.58 -2.53 -0.72
C TYR A 77 -3.90 -1.19 -0.96
N TYR A 78 -4.66 -0.34 -1.65
CA TYR A 78 -4.28 0.97 -2.11
C TYR A 78 -5.25 2.02 -1.61
N ILE A 79 -4.85 3.29 -1.72
CA ILE A 79 -5.75 4.43 -1.55
C ILE A 79 -6.53 4.64 -2.84
N SER A 80 -7.85 4.83 -2.71
CA SER A 80 -8.69 5.17 -3.83
C SER A 80 -8.23 6.45 -4.52
N LEU A 81 -8.16 6.44 -5.85
CA LEU A 81 -7.95 7.64 -6.66
C LEU A 81 -9.12 8.63 -6.49
N ARG A 82 -10.28 8.14 -6.02
CA ARG A 82 -11.41 8.98 -5.62
C ARG A 82 -11.14 9.85 -4.42
N ALA A 83 -10.05 9.63 -3.67
CA ALA A 83 -9.61 10.55 -2.63
C ALA A 83 -9.17 11.91 -3.19
N PHE A 84 -9.02 12.02 -4.52
CA PHE A 84 -8.68 13.25 -5.22
C PHE A 84 -9.87 13.78 -6.06
N PRO A 85 -10.02 15.11 -6.19
CA PRO A 85 -11.00 15.72 -7.08
C PRO A 85 -10.82 15.25 -8.52
N LEU A 86 -11.90 15.07 -9.26
CA LEU A 86 -11.88 14.51 -10.61
C LEU A 86 -10.89 15.21 -11.55
N ASN A 87 -10.87 16.55 -11.53
CA ASN A 87 -9.97 17.37 -12.34
C ASN A 87 -8.49 17.30 -11.91
N PHE A 88 -8.21 16.79 -10.70
CA PHE A 88 -6.86 16.65 -10.15
C PHE A 88 -6.24 15.27 -10.44
N ARG A 89 -7.06 14.25 -10.71
CA ARG A 89 -6.61 12.84 -10.85
C ARG A 89 -5.62 12.62 -12.01
N LEU A 90 -5.70 13.42 -13.08
CA LEU A 90 -4.75 13.35 -14.18
C LEU A 90 -3.34 13.79 -13.76
N ASP A 91 -3.25 14.75 -12.83
CA ASP A 91 -1.97 15.23 -12.32
C ASP A 91 -1.32 14.27 -11.32
N VAL A 92 -2.13 13.47 -10.60
CA VAL A 92 -1.64 12.45 -9.65
C VAL A 92 -0.63 11.49 -10.29
N ARG A 93 -0.90 11.07 -11.54
CA ARG A 93 -0.02 10.15 -12.30
C ARG A 93 1.38 10.67 -12.57
N LYS A 94 1.57 11.99 -12.51
CA LYS A 94 2.88 12.62 -12.69
C LYS A 94 3.82 12.34 -11.50
N PHE A 95 3.26 11.96 -10.34
CA PHE A 95 4.01 11.82 -9.09
C PHE A 95 3.99 10.40 -8.52
N VAL A 96 2.94 9.62 -8.78
CA VAL A 96 2.78 8.26 -8.28
C VAL A 96 2.24 7.31 -9.34
N SER A 97 2.54 6.02 -9.17
CA SER A 97 1.92 4.96 -9.96
C SER A 97 0.42 4.89 -9.66
N VAL A 98 -0.40 5.05 -10.70
CA VAL A 98 -1.86 4.87 -10.64
C VAL A 98 -2.21 3.60 -11.37
N VAL A 99 -2.94 2.72 -10.71
CA VAL A 99 -3.23 1.37 -11.19
C VAL A 99 -4.73 1.25 -11.49
N GLN A 100 -5.05 0.68 -12.65
CA GLN A 100 -6.42 0.49 -13.15
C GLN A 100 -7.28 1.75 -13.05
N ASP A 101 -6.66 2.92 -13.19
CA ASP A 101 -7.28 4.25 -13.07
C ASP A 101 -8.06 4.50 -11.78
N ARG A 102 -7.81 3.69 -10.74
CA ARG A 102 -8.64 3.65 -9.51
C ARG A 102 -7.86 3.71 -8.21
N ALA A 103 -6.58 3.37 -8.22
CA ALA A 103 -5.81 3.17 -7.00
C ALA A 103 -4.40 3.74 -7.08
N CYS A 104 -3.87 4.21 -5.97
CA CYS A 104 -2.50 4.68 -5.82
C CYS A 104 -1.97 4.44 -4.40
N CYS A 105 -0.65 4.57 -4.20
CA CYS A 105 0.00 4.52 -2.88
C CYS A 105 -0.43 3.32 -2.01
N PRO A 106 0.01 2.09 -2.33
CA PRO A 106 -0.31 0.93 -1.51
C PRO A 106 0.24 1.06 -0.10
N TYR A 107 -0.42 0.39 0.83
CA TYR A 107 -0.08 0.42 2.25
C TYR A 107 -0.15 -0.96 2.92
N LEU A 108 -0.76 -1.95 2.26
CA LEU A 108 -0.83 -3.34 2.71
C LEU A 108 -0.64 -4.29 1.53
N THR A 109 0.25 -5.27 1.68
CA THR A 109 0.47 -6.38 0.76
C THR A 109 0.14 -7.71 1.43
N ILE A 110 -0.43 -8.65 0.70
CA ILE A 110 -0.83 -9.95 1.21
C ILE A 110 -0.45 -11.05 0.23
N GLU A 111 0.25 -12.05 0.75
CA GLU A 111 0.75 -13.19 -0.02
C GLU A 111 0.26 -14.51 0.56
N PHE A 112 -0.18 -15.39 -0.33
CA PHE A 112 -0.60 -16.75 0.02
C PHE A 112 0.45 -17.73 -0.49
N LYS A 113 0.70 -18.78 0.29
CA LYS A 113 1.52 -19.92 -0.10
C LYS A 113 0.87 -21.21 0.39
N LYS A 114 1.11 -22.29 -0.34
CA LYS A 114 0.73 -23.64 0.09
C LYS A 114 1.38 -24.00 1.42
N TYR A 115 0.69 -24.82 2.21
CA TYR A 115 1.18 -25.34 3.48
C TYR A 115 2.56 -26.03 3.41
N LEU A 116 2.91 -26.60 2.26
CA LEU A 116 4.19 -27.32 2.05
C LEU A 116 5.34 -26.42 1.56
N GLU A 117 5.06 -25.16 1.21
CA GLU A 117 6.11 -24.23 0.81
C GLU A 117 6.80 -23.63 2.03
N THR A 118 8.07 -23.24 1.84
CA THR A 118 8.83 -22.62 2.92
C THR A 118 8.26 -21.25 3.23
N PRO A 119 7.93 -20.93 4.50
CA PRO A 119 7.46 -19.60 4.90
C PRO A 119 8.37 -18.48 4.39
N GLN A 120 9.68 -18.76 4.31
CA GLN A 120 10.68 -17.84 3.76
C GLN A 120 10.36 -17.32 2.35
N THR A 121 9.72 -18.14 1.49
CA THR A 121 9.33 -17.70 0.14
C THR A 121 8.26 -16.62 0.20
N ALA A 122 7.23 -16.81 1.03
CA ALA A 122 6.21 -15.81 1.29
C ALA A 122 6.84 -14.52 1.84
N THR A 123 7.69 -14.67 2.86
CA THR A 123 8.40 -13.56 3.53
C THR A 123 9.25 -12.77 2.54
N ASN A 124 9.99 -13.45 1.66
CA ASN A 124 10.82 -12.79 0.65
C ASN A 124 9.98 -12.01 -0.36
N GLN A 125 8.86 -12.58 -0.82
CA GLN A 125 7.97 -11.90 -1.77
C GLN A 125 7.35 -10.63 -1.16
N VAL A 126 6.82 -10.72 0.07
CA VAL A 126 6.28 -9.53 0.74
C VAL A 126 7.35 -8.51 1.09
N ALA A 127 8.58 -8.94 1.42
CA ALA A 127 9.69 -8.03 1.68
C ALA A 127 10.04 -7.21 0.43
N ILE A 128 10.09 -7.85 -0.74
CA ILE A 128 10.38 -7.18 -2.01
C ILE A 128 9.23 -6.23 -2.38
N ALA A 129 7.98 -6.67 -2.30
CA ALA A 129 6.81 -5.83 -2.58
C ALA A 129 6.75 -4.61 -1.64
N SER A 130 6.98 -4.83 -0.34
CA SER A 130 7.04 -3.78 0.68
C SER A 130 8.15 -2.78 0.38
N ALA A 131 9.34 -3.26 -0.03
CA ALA A 131 10.47 -2.39 -0.35
C ALA A 131 10.18 -1.47 -1.54
N ILE A 132 9.53 -1.97 -2.60
CA ILE A 132 9.11 -1.14 -3.73
C ILE A 132 8.08 -0.10 -3.28
N ALA A 133 7.02 -0.55 -2.60
CA ALA A 133 5.93 0.30 -2.14
C ALA A 133 6.47 1.44 -1.28
N LEU A 134 7.30 1.09 -0.29
CA LEU A 134 7.88 2.01 0.66
C LEU A 134 8.90 2.96 0.02
N TYR A 135 9.72 2.49 -0.92
CA TYR A 135 10.64 3.36 -1.66
C TYR A 135 9.89 4.46 -2.42
N ASN A 136 8.82 4.11 -3.13
CA ASN A 136 8.04 5.09 -3.89
C ASN A 136 7.29 6.06 -2.96
N ARG A 137 6.79 5.56 -1.83
CA ARG A 137 6.22 6.41 -0.78
C ARG A 137 7.26 7.37 -0.21
N TRP A 138 8.47 6.90 0.08
CA TRP A 138 9.59 7.71 0.56
C TRP A 138 9.99 8.77 -0.46
N HIS A 139 10.12 8.40 -1.73
CA HIS A 139 10.49 9.32 -2.81
C HIS A 139 9.45 10.44 -2.98
N LEU A 140 8.16 10.10 -2.89
CA LEU A 140 7.08 11.09 -2.89
C LEU A 140 7.21 12.07 -1.72
N LYS A 141 7.38 11.58 -0.48
CA LYS A 141 7.53 12.43 0.70
C LYS A 141 8.78 13.32 0.58
N HIS A 142 9.90 12.73 0.19
CA HIS A 142 11.17 13.42 0.04
C HIS A 142 11.05 14.60 -0.94
N LYS A 143 10.46 14.37 -2.13
CA LYS A 143 10.19 15.45 -3.09
C LYS A 143 9.28 16.53 -2.54
N ALA A 144 8.22 16.16 -1.82
CA ALA A 144 7.29 17.12 -1.22
C ALA A 144 7.98 17.98 -0.15
N LEU A 145 8.78 17.38 0.74
CA LEU A 145 9.53 18.09 1.77
C LEU A 145 10.61 19.01 1.17
N GLN A 146 11.34 18.55 0.15
CA GLN A 146 12.27 19.39 -0.59
C GLN A 146 11.59 20.64 -1.16
N LYS A 147 10.38 20.48 -1.72
CA LYS A 147 9.60 21.60 -2.25
C LYS A 147 9.16 22.60 -1.16
N LEU A 148 8.97 22.12 0.06
CA LEU A 148 8.67 22.95 1.24
C LEU A 148 9.93 23.52 1.91
N ASN A 149 11.11 23.32 1.34
CA ASN A 149 12.41 23.68 1.92
C ASN A 149 12.65 23.04 3.30
N ILE A 150 12.05 21.88 3.56
CA ILE A 150 12.33 21.07 4.74
C ILE A 150 13.44 20.09 4.33
N ALA A 151 14.69 20.50 4.60
CA ALA A 151 15.88 19.69 4.35
C ALA A 151 16.45 19.14 5.67
N GLY A 152 17.02 17.93 5.63
CA GLY A 152 17.66 17.30 6.79
C GLY A 152 16.73 16.36 7.56
N ASP A 153 16.71 16.47 8.88
CA ASP A 153 15.99 15.52 9.73
C ASP A 153 14.48 15.72 9.63
N TRP A 154 13.77 14.66 9.20
CA TRP A 154 12.33 14.74 9.04
C TRP A 154 11.64 14.81 10.40
N PRO A 155 10.63 15.69 10.56
CA PRO A 155 9.74 15.67 11.71
C PRO A 155 9.20 14.26 12.00
N LYS A 156 9.03 13.93 13.28
CA LYS A 156 8.58 12.61 13.73
C LYS A 156 7.29 12.17 13.04
N ASP A 157 6.31 13.06 12.92
CA ASP A 157 5.02 12.75 12.29
C ASP A 157 5.18 12.35 10.82
N HIS A 158 6.15 12.92 10.10
CA HIS A 158 6.45 12.49 8.74
C HIS A 158 7.10 11.10 8.69
N LYS A 159 7.95 10.77 9.66
CA LYS A 159 8.57 9.44 9.78
C LYS A 159 7.50 8.38 10.09
N ASP A 160 6.59 8.67 11.01
CA ASP A 160 5.52 7.75 11.46
C ASP A 160 4.50 7.44 10.34
N GLN A 161 4.41 8.31 9.32
CA GLN A 161 3.60 8.11 8.12
C GLN A 161 4.24 7.15 7.10
N LEU A 162 5.53 6.80 7.24
CA LEU A 162 6.26 5.94 6.31
C LEU A 162 6.40 4.52 6.86
N ARG A 163 5.44 3.67 6.52
CA ARG A 163 5.54 2.23 6.68
C ARG A 163 4.71 1.51 5.64
N HIS A 164 4.99 0.23 5.46
CA HIS A 164 4.17 -0.66 4.66
C HIS A 164 3.88 -1.92 5.45
N TYR A 165 2.61 -2.31 5.54
CA TYR A 165 2.22 -3.54 6.20
C TYR A 165 2.22 -4.70 5.21
N SER A 166 2.51 -5.89 5.72
CA SER A 166 2.45 -7.11 4.93
C SER A 166 1.89 -8.25 5.75
N ILE A 167 1.06 -9.10 5.14
CA ILE A 167 0.57 -10.33 5.76
C ILE A 167 0.93 -11.50 4.87
N THR A 168 1.52 -12.54 5.45
CA THR A 168 1.76 -13.80 4.75
C THR A 168 0.81 -14.86 5.30
N PHE A 169 0.23 -15.67 4.41
CA PHE A 169 -0.53 -16.86 4.75
C PHE A 169 0.19 -18.09 4.21
N VAL A 170 0.51 -19.05 5.09
CA VAL A 170 1.07 -20.35 4.72
C VAL A 170 0.12 -21.44 5.21
N GLY A 171 -0.76 -21.90 4.32
CA GLY A 171 -1.96 -22.61 4.76
C GLY A 171 -2.80 -21.73 5.69
N ALA A 172 -3.20 -22.26 6.85
CA ALA A 172 -4.00 -21.52 7.84
C ALA A 172 -3.17 -20.55 8.72
N ALA A 173 -1.86 -20.73 8.78
CA ALA A 173 -0.97 -19.88 9.56
C ALA A 173 -0.82 -18.52 8.88
N TRP A 174 -0.84 -17.45 9.67
CA TRP A 174 -0.64 -16.09 9.19
C TRP A 174 0.42 -15.36 10.00
N GLU A 175 1.17 -14.47 9.35
CA GLU A 175 2.15 -13.60 10.01
C GLU A 175 1.99 -12.16 9.52
N LEU A 176 1.96 -11.23 10.47
CA LEU A 176 1.93 -9.79 10.23
C LEU A 176 3.35 -9.22 10.30
N TRP A 177 3.67 -8.43 9.30
CA TRP A 177 4.94 -7.73 9.14
C TRP A 177 4.69 -6.23 8.93
N TYR A 178 5.67 -5.41 9.32
CA TYR A 178 5.75 -4.02 8.88
C TYR A 178 7.16 -3.71 8.42
N THR A 179 7.25 -2.84 7.43
CA THR A 179 8.51 -2.42 6.82
C THR A 179 8.65 -0.91 6.95
N ILE A 180 9.83 -0.44 7.38
CA ILE A 180 10.17 0.97 7.52
C ILE A 180 11.51 1.30 6.86
N PRO A 181 11.74 2.57 6.44
CA PRO A 181 13.04 2.99 5.92
C PRO A 181 14.13 2.83 6.99
N LYS A 182 15.35 2.47 6.59
CA LYS A 182 16.51 2.48 7.51
C LYS A 182 16.91 3.90 7.90
N THR A 183 16.81 4.81 6.94
CA THR A 183 17.12 6.24 7.05
C THR A 183 16.07 7.02 6.27
N TYR A 184 15.84 8.28 6.64
CA TYR A 184 14.77 9.12 6.08
C TYR A 184 15.31 10.27 5.23
N ASP A 185 16.48 10.79 5.57
CA ASP A 185 17.21 11.83 4.84
C ASP A 185 17.71 11.35 3.48
N ALA A 186 18.21 10.12 3.42
CA ALA A 186 18.62 9.45 2.18
C ALA A 186 18.10 8.02 2.18
N TRP A 187 17.71 7.50 1.01
CA TRP A 187 17.28 6.10 0.92
C TRP A 187 18.47 5.14 1.00
N SER A 188 18.55 4.36 2.07
CA SER A 188 19.54 3.28 2.27
C SER A 188 18.90 1.88 2.32
N GLY A 189 17.66 1.77 1.81
CA GLY A 189 16.83 0.58 1.91
C GLY A 189 15.90 0.62 3.12
N CYS A 190 15.34 -0.55 3.45
CA CYS A 190 14.34 -0.70 4.48
C CYS A 190 14.62 -1.92 5.37
N THR A 191 13.95 -1.98 6.51
CA THR A 191 13.97 -3.11 7.43
C THR A 191 12.54 -3.58 7.66
N MET A 192 12.32 -4.89 7.55
CA MET A 192 11.03 -5.55 7.81
C MET A 192 11.09 -6.27 9.15
N PHE A 193 10.03 -6.13 9.95
CA PHE A 193 9.92 -6.69 11.29
C PHE A 193 8.63 -7.48 11.43
N GLN A 194 8.69 -8.65 12.07
CA GLN A 194 7.50 -9.42 12.45
C GLN A 194 6.83 -8.76 13.64
N MET A 195 5.51 -8.61 13.61
CA MET A 195 4.73 -8.05 14.72
C MET A 195 3.96 -9.10 15.48
N LYS A 196 3.20 -9.90 14.73
CA LYS A 196 2.20 -10.84 15.24
C LYS A 196 2.12 -12.03 14.29
N PHE A 197 1.61 -13.13 14.80
CA PHE A 197 1.34 -14.33 14.03
C PHE A 197 0.15 -15.06 14.65
N GLY A 198 -0.41 -15.99 13.89
CA GLY A 198 -1.53 -16.79 14.34
C GLY A 198 -1.88 -17.91 13.36
N ASP A 199 -3.02 -18.55 13.61
CA ASP A 199 -3.53 -19.66 12.81
C ASP A 199 -5.06 -19.58 12.70
N CYS A 200 -5.58 -19.52 11.47
CA CYS A 200 -7.00 -19.36 11.21
C CYS A 200 -7.85 -20.62 11.48
N SER A 201 -7.23 -21.71 11.93
CA SER A 201 -7.90 -22.85 12.55
C SER A 201 -8.45 -22.50 13.93
N ASN A 202 -7.92 -21.45 14.57
CA ASN A 202 -8.34 -20.95 15.88
C ASN A 202 -9.20 -19.69 15.74
N ALA A 203 -10.42 -19.72 16.30
CA ALA A 203 -11.36 -18.60 16.26
C ALA A 203 -10.80 -17.30 16.87
N ASN A 204 -10.07 -17.39 17.99
CA ASN A 204 -9.45 -16.22 18.63
C ASN A 204 -8.37 -15.60 17.73
N SER A 205 -7.65 -16.43 16.99
CA SER A 205 -6.64 -15.96 16.05
C SER A 205 -7.26 -15.28 14.83
N VAL A 206 -8.40 -15.80 14.34
CA VAL A 206 -9.19 -15.11 13.29
C VAL A 206 -9.70 -13.76 13.78
N MET A 207 -10.25 -13.69 15.00
CA MET A 207 -10.71 -12.42 15.58
C MET A 207 -9.57 -11.40 15.73
N LEU A 208 -8.39 -11.87 16.16
CA LEU A 208 -7.20 -11.02 16.23
C LEU A 208 -6.78 -10.50 14.85
N LEU A 209 -6.78 -11.37 13.83
CA LEU A 209 -6.45 -10.99 12.45
C LEU A 209 -7.43 -9.94 11.91
N LEU A 210 -8.73 -10.10 12.14
CA LEU A 210 -9.75 -9.14 11.71
C LEU A 210 -9.57 -7.78 12.39
N SER A 211 -9.28 -7.76 13.70
CA SER A 211 -8.95 -6.52 14.42
C SER A 211 -7.72 -5.84 13.83
N ILE A 212 -6.67 -6.60 13.55
CA ILE A 212 -5.43 -6.10 12.93
C ILE A 212 -5.69 -5.50 11.54
N LEU A 213 -6.49 -6.17 10.72
CA LEU A 213 -6.85 -5.69 9.38
C LEU A 213 -7.59 -4.34 9.48
N ASN A 214 -8.56 -4.25 10.39
CA ASN A 214 -9.27 -2.99 10.65
C ASN A 214 -8.32 -1.88 11.09
N ASP A 215 -7.37 -2.16 11.98
CA ASP A 215 -6.37 -1.18 12.42
C ASP A 215 -5.45 -0.74 11.27
N ILE A 216 -5.05 -1.67 10.40
CA ILE A 216 -4.22 -1.36 9.22
C ILE A 216 -5.01 -0.53 8.21
N HIS A 217 -6.28 -0.85 7.96
CA HIS A 217 -7.13 -0.04 7.08
C HIS A 217 -7.34 1.36 7.67
N TYR A 218 -7.65 1.46 8.97
CA TYR A 218 -7.78 2.74 9.64
C TYR A 218 -6.51 3.58 9.52
N TRP A 219 -5.34 3.02 9.83
CA TRP A 219 -4.05 3.69 9.64
C TRP A 219 -3.79 4.04 8.16
N GLY A 220 -4.08 3.12 7.26
CA GLY A 220 -3.92 3.27 5.81
C GLY A 220 -4.68 4.48 5.28
N LEU A 221 -5.91 4.70 5.74
CA LEU A 221 -6.75 5.82 5.30
C LEU A 221 -6.43 7.12 6.04
N THR A 222 -6.32 7.06 7.37
CA THR A 222 -6.21 8.26 8.23
C THR A 222 -4.81 8.84 8.31
N VAL A 223 -3.77 8.03 8.18
CA VAL A 223 -2.38 8.45 8.32
C VAL A 223 -1.67 8.40 6.97
N HIS A 224 -1.58 7.22 6.36
CA HIS A 224 -0.86 7.05 5.10
C HIS A 224 -1.54 7.77 3.93
N GLY A 225 -2.84 7.56 3.78
CA GLY A 225 -3.67 8.15 2.72
C GLY A 225 -3.66 9.66 2.79
N LYS A 226 -4.07 10.24 3.93
CA LYS A 226 -4.02 11.70 4.14
C LYS A 226 -2.62 12.28 3.87
N SER A 227 -1.57 11.61 4.32
CA SER A 227 -0.18 12.05 4.06
C SER A 227 0.19 12.01 2.58
N CYS A 228 -0.25 10.98 1.83
CA CYS A 228 -0.05 10.91 0.38
C CYS A 228 -0.77 12.04 -0.34
N LEU A 229 -2.01 12.37 0.04
CA LEU A 229 -2.78 13.48 -0.52
C LEU A 229 -2.05 14.81 -0.34
N VAL A 230 -1.55 15.08 0.87
CA VAL A 230 -0.79 16.30 1.18
C VAL A 230 0.48 16.37 0.35
N ASP A 231 1.24 15.29 0.24
CA ASP A 231 2.49 15.27 -0.51
C ASP A 231 2.26 15.49 -2.01
N ILE A 232 1.29 14.80 -2.61
CA ILE A 232 0.92 14.97 -4.03
C ILE A 232 0.38 16.38 -4.26
N GLY A 233 -0.51 16.85 -3.39
CA GLY A 233 -1.05 18.22 -3.41
C GLY A 233 0.04 19.29 -3.38
N THR A 234 1.02 19.11 -2.51
CA THR A 234 2.20 19.97 -2.40
C THR A 234 2.96 20.01 -3.73
N LEU A 235 3.18 18.86 -4.37
CA LEU A 235 3.91 18.79 -5.64
C LEU A 235 3.13 19.42 -6.81
N VAL A 236 1.81 19.29 -6.86
CA VAL A 236 0.96 19.88 -7.91
C VAL A 236 0.89 21.41 -7.84
N LYS A 237 0.89 22.02 -6.64
CA LYS A 237 0.69 23.47 -6.41
C LYS A 237 1.55 24.46 -7.21
N ASN A 238 2.58 24.03 -7.97
CA ASN A 238 3.39 24.91 -8.83
C ASN A 238 3.08 24.78 -10.34
N ASN A 239 2.25 23.82 -10.77
CA ASN A 239 1.89 23.68 -12.20
C ASN A 239 0.64 24.47 -12.59
N THR A 240 -0.21 24.82 -11.62
CA THR A 240 -1.43 25.58 -11.84
C THR A 240 -1.81 26.32 -10.55
N SER A 241 -2.19 27.59 -10.68
CA SER A 241 -2.60 28.51 -9.61
C SER A 241 -3.91 28.13 -8.88
N ARG A 242 -4.27 26.84 -8.80
CA ARG A 242 -5.58 26.37 -8.33
C ARG A 242 -5.48 25.14 -7.44
N VAL A 243 -5.21 25.31 -6.15
CA VAL A 243 -5.52 24.28 -5.14
C VAL A 243 -5.89 24.93 -3.80
N SER A 244 -7.12 25.44 -3.70
CA SER A 244 -7.76 25.83 -2.42
C SER A 244 -8.30 24.63 -1.64
N TRP A 245 -8.45 23.47 -2.27
CA TRP A 245 -9.15 22.32 -1.68
C TRP A 245 -8.37 21.60 -0.56
N LEU A 246 -7.03 21.62 -0.55
CA LEU A 246 -6.25 20.88 0.46
C LEU A 246 -6.45 21.34 1.91
N SER A 247 -6.81 22.60 2.15
CA SER A 247 -7.05 23.14 3.50
C SER A 247 -8.49 22.96 3.97
N GLU A 248 -9.45 22.82 3.06
CA GLU A 248 -10.87 22.64 3.38
C GLU A 248 -11.27 21.16 3.32
N SER A 249 -10.63 20.32 2.49
CA SER A 249 -11.13 18.97 2.21
C SER A 249 -10.58 17.85 3.09
N ILE A 250 -9.46 18.03 3.80
CA ILE A 250 -8.84 16.93 4.57
C ILE A 250 -9.62 16.59 5.84
N GLU A 251 -10.33 17.59 6.38
CA GLU A 251 -11.23 17.44 7.52
C GLU A 251 -12.61 16.91 7.10
N ASP A 252 -13.08 17.25 5.88
CA ASP A 252 -14.39 16.88 5.34
C ASP A 252 -14.43 15.58 4.50
N LEU A 253 -13.30 14.89 4.33
CA LEU A 253 -13.22 13.65 3.55
C LEU A 253 -13.93 12.49 4.26
N GLU A 254 -14.99 11.97 3.64
CA GLU A 254 -15.64 10.74 4.10
C GLU A 254 -14.65 9.56 4.03
N ILE A 255 -14.49 8.88 5.16
CA ILE A 255 -13.70 7.65 5.29
C ILE A 255 -14.64 6.48 5.05
N GLY A 256 -14.46 5.80 3.92
CA GLY A 256 -15.19 4.58 3.61
C GLY A 256 -14.66 3.40 4.45
N THR A 257 -15.56 2.64 5.05
CA THR A 257 -15.24 1.37 5.70
C THR A 257 -15.14 0.25 4.66
N ALA A 258 -14.19 -0.66 4.83
CA ALA A 258 -14.10 -1.91 4.08
C ALA A 258 -15.22 -2.89 4.45
#